data_AF-A0A6V7HTB6-F1
#
_entry.id   AF-A0A6V7HTB6-F1
#
_cell.length_a   1.000
_cell.length_b   1.000
_cell.length_c   1.000
_cell.angle_alpha   90.00
_cell.angle_beta   90.00
_cell.angle_gamma   90.00
#
_symmetry.space_group_name_H-M   'P 1'
#
loop_
_entity.id
_entity.type
_entity.pdbx_description
1 polymer ?
#
loop_
_entity_poly.entity_id
_entity_poly.type
_entity_poly.pdbx_seq_one_letter_code
_entity_poly.pdbx_strand_id
1 'polypeptide(L)' 'MFIVTKDDCDDRVIQCSSTHKALTPVCGTDRITYSSYCEVISKQCDGEVIHVNHLGPCI' A
#
# COMPACT_ATOMS: atom_id res chain seq x y z
N MET A 1 -13.53 11.33 16.50
CA MET A 1 -12.39 10.42 16.75
C MET A 1 -12.50 9.33 15.68
N PHE A 2 -11.77 9.46 14.57
CA PHE A 2 -11.79 8.42 13.53
C PHE A 2 -11.00 7.23 14.06
N ILE A 3 -11.72 6.25 14.59
CA ILE A 3 -11.14 4.94 14.86
C ILE A 3 -10.98 4.33 13.48
N VAL A 4 -9.73 4.18 13.02
CA VAL A 4 -9.43 3.38 11.83
C VAL A 4 -9.79 1.95 12.19
N THR A 5 -11.03 1.54 11.91
CA THR A 5 -11.47 0.17 12.06
C THR A 5 -10.92 -0.66 10.90
N LYS A 6 -10.91 -1.98 11.03
CA LYS A 6 -10.45 -2.88 9.96
C LYS A 6 -11.21 -2.63 8.64
N ASP A 7 -12.45 -2.16 8.73
CA ASP A 7 -13.27 -1.74 7.59
C ASP A 7 -12.73 -0.51 6.85
N ASP A 8 -12.14 0.49 7.55
CA ASP A 8 -11.53 1.68 6.92
C ASP A 8 -10.29 1.29 6.09
N CYS A 9 -9.52 0.31 6.57
CA CYS A 9 -8.41 -0.22 5.80
C CYS A 9 -8.90 -0.90 4.51
N ASP A 10 -9.85 -1.82 4.63
CA ASP A 10 -10.37 -2.57 3.50
C ASP A 10 -10.93 -1.60 2.45
N ASP A 11 -11.65 -0.55 2.87
CA ASP A 11 -12.12 0.52 1.98
C ASP A 11 -10.98 1.21 1.24
N ARG A 12 -9.88 1.57 1.92
CA ARG A 12 -8.69 2.19 1.28
C ARG A 12 -8.02 1.26 0.28
N VAL A 13 -7.94 -0.03 0.58
CA VAL A 13 -7.36 -1.04 -0.31
C VAL A 13 -8.26 -1.25 -1.53
N ILE A 14 -9.58 -1.38 -1.34
CA ILE A 14 -10.57 -1.53 -2.42
C ILE A 14 -10.54 -0.31 -3.34
N GLN A 15 -10.56 0.90 -2.77
CA GLN A 15 -10.46 2.14 -3.55
C GLN A 15 -9.15 2.21 -4.32
N CYS A 16 -8.03 1.86 -3.70
CA CYS A 16 -6.74 1.83 -4.40
C CYS A 16 -6.76 0.81 -5.55
N SER A 17 -7.30 -0.39 -5.31
CA SER A 17 -7.36 -1.46 -6.31
C SER A 17 -8.22 -1.10 -7.52
N SER A 18 -9.16 -0.17 -7.38
CA SER A 18 -9.97 0.36 -8.49
C SER A 18 -9.21 1.33 -9.40
N THR A 19 -7.97 1.70 -9.05
CA THR A 19 -7.14 2.64 -9.83
C THR A 19 -6.00 1.94 -10.57
N HIS A 20 -5.46 2.58 -11.62
CA HIS A 20 -4.28 2.09 -12.34
C HIS A 20 -3.02 1.92 -11.47
N LYS A 21 -2.99 2.47 -10.24
CA LYS A 21 -1.89 2.28 -9.28
C LYS A 21 -1.78 0.85 -8.74
N ALA A 22 -2.83 0.04 -8.91
CA ALA A 22 -2.85 -1.37 -8.56
C ALA A 22 -1.93 -2.24 -9.43
N LEU A 23 -1.49 -1.74 -10.59
CA LEU A 23 -0.70 -2.50 -11.58
C LEU A 23 0.76 -2.04 -11.67
N THR A 24 1.13 -1.01 -10.92
CA THR A 24 2.48 -0.43 -10.98
C THR A 24 3.29 -0.88 -9.78
N PRO A 25 4.40 -1.63 -9.97
CA PRO A 25 5.26 -2.00 -8.86
C PRO A 25 5.90 -0.77 -8.21
N VAL A 26 6.16 -0.85 -6.92
CA VAL A 26 6.74 0.23 -6.11
C VAL A 26 7.80 -0.32 -5.17
N CYS A 27 8.81 0.50 -4.87
CA CYS A 27 9.82 0.18 -3.88
C CYS A 27 9.40 0.75 -2.53
N GLY A 28 9.29 -0.10 -1.51
CA GLY A 28 9.04 0.30 -0.13
C GLY A 28 10.28 0.91 0.53
N THR A 29 10.07 1.66 1.61
CA THR A 29 11.15 2.20 2.47
C THR A 29 11.98 1.11 3.14
N ASP A 30 11.44 -0.10 3.22
CA ASP A 30 12.07 -1.32 3.70
C ASP A 30 12.90 -2.05 2.63
N ARG A 31 13.02 -1.48 1.42
CA ARG A 31 13.71 -2.06 0.25
C ARG A 31 13.05 -3.32 -0.29
N ILE A 32 11.76 -3.53 0.00
CA ILE A 32 10.97 -4.58 -0.63
C ILE A 32 10.23 -3.99 -1.83
N THR A 33 10.23 -4.74 -2.94
CA THR A 33 9.41 -4.39 -4.10
C THR A 33 8.01 -4.95 -3.90
N TYR A 34 7.02 -4.06 -3.89
CA TYR A 34 5.62 -4.41 -3.85
C TYR A 34 5.05 -4.36 -5.26
N SER A 35 4.14 -5.28 -5.57
CA SER A 35 3.51 -5.41 -6.88
C SER A 35 2.62 -4.21 -7.19
N SER A 36 2.14 -3.52 -6.16
CA SER A 36 1.33 -2.32 -6.29
C SER A 36 1.45 -1.37 -5.11
N TYR A 37 1.00 -0.12 -5.32
CA TYR A 37 0.81 0.83 -4.23
C TYR A 37 -0.21 0.32 -3.18
N CYS A 38 -1.21 -0.44 -3.61
CA CYS A 38 -2.29 -0.92 -2.74
C CYS A 38 -1.81 -2.03 -1.80
N GLU A 39 -0.82 -2.80 -2.22
CA GLU A 39 -0.17 -3.79 -1.39
C GLU A 39 0.56 -3.13 -0.20
N VAL A 40 1.19 -1.97 -0.42
CA VAL A 40 1.79 -1.16 0.65
C VAL A 40 0.71 -0.66 1.62
N ILE A 41 -0.46 -0.23 1.13
CA ILE A 41 -1.58 0.15 2.00
C ILE A 41 -2.06 -1.05 2.82
N SER A 42 -2.23 -2.21 2.21
CA SER A 42 -2.62 -3.44 2.91
C SER A 42 -1.64 -3.75 4.04
N LYS A 43 -0.34 -3.61 3.78
CA LYS A 43 0.71 -3.80 4.78
C LYS A 43 0.64 -2.78 5.92
N GLN A 44 0.33 -1.53 5.61
CA GLN A 44 0.08 -0.52 6.63
C GLN A 44 -1.06 -0.89 7.57
N CYS A 45 -2.07 -1.56 7.05
CA CYS A 45 -3.19 -2.01 7.86
C CYS A 45 -2.89 -3.23 8.72
N ASP A 46 -1.94 -4.07 8.30
CA ASP A 46 -1.39 -5.14 9.13
C ASP A 46 -0.51 -4.60 10.28
N GLY A 47 -0.34 -3.27 10.36
CA GLY A 47 0.43 -2.58 11.39
C GLY A 47 1.88 -2.31 10.98
N GLU A 48 2.26 -2.59 9.73
CA GLU A 48 3.60 -2.33 9.23
C GLU A 48 3.78 -0.85 8.84
N VAL A 49 4.83 -0.20 9.32
CA VAL A 49 5.08 1.22 8.99
C VAL A 49 5.91 1.32 7.70
N ILE A 50 5.33 0.92 6.57
CA ILE A 50 5.97 0.93 5.26
C ILE A 50 5.44 2.09 4.43
N HIS A 51 6.33 2.83 3.80
CA HIS A 51 5.96 3.86 2.83
C HIS A 51 6.57 3.54 1.47
N VAL A 52 6.03 4.14 0.42
CA VAL A 52 6.66 4.05 -0.90
C VAL A 52 7.86 5.00 -0.93
N ASN A 53 9.03 4.44 -1.19
CA ASN A 53 10.26 5.18 -1.40
C ASN A 53 10.30 5.78 -2.82
N HIS A 54 10.04 4.95 -3.84
CA HIS A 54 9.89 5.41 -5.23
C HIS A 54 8.99 4.47 -6.05
N LEU A 55 8.54 4.97 -7.21
CA LEU A 55 7.81 4.17 -8.19
C LEU A 55 8.77 3.21 -8.92
N GLY A 56 8.28 2.03 -9.28
CA GLY A 56 9.08 0.95 -9.87
C GLY A 56 9.74 0.04 -8.82
N PRO A 57 10.37 -1.06 -9.28
CA PRO A 57 11.05 -2.01 -8.40
C PRO A 57 12.29 -1.41 -7.72
N CYS A 58 12.64 -1.92 -6.54
CA CYS A 58 13.87 -1.53 -5.84
C CYS A 58 15.13 -1.91 -6.65
N ILE A 59 16.17 -1.09 -6.51
CA ILE A 59 17.49 -1.26 -7.18
C ILE A 59 18.62 -1.47 -6.18
#